data_AF-Q07688-F1
#
_entry.id   AF-Q07688-F1
#
_cell.length_a   1.000
_cell.length_b   1.000
_cell.length_c   1.000
_cell.angle_alpha   90.00
_cell.angle_beta   90.00
_cell.angle_gamma   90.00
#
_symmetry.space_group_name_H-M   'P 1'
#
loop_
_entity.id
_entity.type
_entity.pdbx_description
1 polymer ?
#
loop_
_entity_poly.entity_id
_entity_poly.type
_entity_poly.pdbx_seq_one_letter_code
_entity_poly.pdbx_strand_id
1 'polypeptide(L)'
;MSTIPSEIINWTILNEIISMDDDDSDFSKGLIIQFIDQAQTTFAQMQRQLDGEKNLTELDNLGHFLKGSSAALGLQRIAWVCERIQNLGRKMEHFFPNKTELVNTLSDKSIINGINIDEDDEEIKIQVDDKDENSIYLILIAKALNQSRLEFKLARIELSKYYNTNL
;
A
#
# COMPACT_ATOMS: atom_id res chain seq x y z
N MET A 1 -13.05 -13.28 -1.25
CA MET A 1 -11.98 -12.29 -1.10
C MET A 1 -10.66 -12.95 -1.42
N SER A 2 -9.83 -12.34 -2.26
CA SER A 2 -8.45 -12.80 -2.50
C SER A 2 -7.61 -12.56 -1.24
N THR A 3 -6.78 -13.53 -0.88
CA THR A 3 -5.83 -13.39 0.23
C THR A 3 -4.66 -12.50 -0.20
N ILE A 4 -4.12 -11.71 0.73
CA ILE A 4 -2.90 -10.93 0.48
C ILE A 4 -1.74 -11.88 0.13
N PRO A 5 -0.88 -11.56 -0.87
CA PRO A 5 0.31 -12.35 -1.17
C PRO A 5 1.27 -12.41 0.02
N SER A 6 1.90 -13.56 0.27
CA SER A 6 2.83 -13.71 1.40
C SER A 6 4.16 -13.00 1.20
N GLU A 7 4.64 -12.92 -0.04
CA GLU A 7 5.88 -12.21 -0.40
C GLU A 7 5.60 -10.72 -0.67
N ILE A 8 6.51 -9.85 -0.25
CA ILE A 8 6.43 -8.40 -0.49
C ILE A 8 6.65 -8.07 -1.96
N ILE A 9 7.67 -8.70 -2.57
CA ILE A 9 8.08 -8.49 -3.96
C ILE A 9 7.78 -9.75 -4.77
N ASN A 10 7.09 -9.59 -5.89
CA ASN A 10 7.06 -10.58 -6.94
C ASN A 10 8.32 -10.46 -7.79
N TRP A 11 9.33 -11.27 -7.45
CA TRP A 11 10.62 -11.28 -8.14
C TRP A 11 10.53 -11.66 -9.61
N THR A 12 9.47 -12.35 -10.05
CA THR A 12 9.29 -12.60 -11.49
C THR A 12 9.08 -11.29 -12.22
N ILE A 13 8.21 -10.42 -11.71
CA ILE A 13 7.92 -9.11 -12.31
C ILE A 13 9.13 -8.18 -12.15
N LEU A 14 9.69 -8.08 -10.95
CA LEU A 14 10.79 -7.14 -10.73
C LEU A 14 12.06 -7.54 -11.50
N ASN A 15 12.34 -8.84 -11.68
CA ASN A 15 13.48 -9.30 -12.47
C ASN A 15 13.34 -8.98 -13.96
N GLU A 16 12.12 -8.95 -14.52
CA GLU A 16 11.90 -8.48 -15.89
C GLU A 16 12.33 -7.02 -16.04
N ILE A 17 12.05 -6.18 -15.04
CA ILE A 17 12.47 -4.77 -15.03
C ILE A 17 13.98 -4.64 -14.82
N ILE A 18 14.53 -5.37 -13.85
CA ILE A 18 15.98 -5.40 -13.59
C ILE A 18 16.75 -5.87 -14.82
N SER A 19 16.19 -6.77 -15.64
CA SER A 19 16.86 -7.20 -16.88
C SER A 19 17.08 -6.08 -17.90
N MET A 20 16.35 -4.96 -17.77
CA MET A 20 16.58 -3.76 -18.59
C MET A 20 17.79 -2.95 -18.11
N ASP A 21 18.33 -3.24 -16.90
CA ASP A 21 19.52 -2.57 -16.38
C ASP A 21 20.80 -2.98 -17.13
N ASP A 22 20.75 -4.08 -17.91
CA ASP A 22 21.85 -4.48 -18.79
C ASP A 22 22.17 -3.41 -19.85
N ASP A 23 21.16 -2.65 -20.30
CA ASP A 23 21.28 -1.55 -21.26
C ASP A 23 21.36 -0.16 -20.58
N ASP A 24 20.70 0.02 -19.43
CA ASP A 24 20.66 1.27 -18.65
C ASP A 24 20.75 0.98 -17.15
N SER A 25 21.96 1.03 -16.57
CA SER A 25 22.29 0.49 -15.25
C SER A 25 21.46 1.01 -14.07
N ASP A 26 20.78 2.16 -14.22
CA ASP A 26 19.98 2.78 -13.17
C ASP A 26 18.48 2.78 -13.49
N PHE A 27 18.04 2.10 -14.55
CA PHE A 27 16.65 2.13 -15.02
C PHE A 27 15.67 1.63 -13.96
N SER A 28 15.85 0.40 -13.47
CA SER A 28 14.96 -0.21 -12.48
C SER A 28 14.91 0.61 -11.19
N LYS A 29 16.08 1.04 -10.71
CA LYS A 29 16.20 1.89 -9.52
C LYS A 29 15.51 3.24 -9.70
N GLY A 30 15.63 3.85 -10.88
CA GLY A 30 14.93 5.09 -11.23
C GLY A 30 13.41 4.94 -11.13
N LEU A 31 12.87 3.83 -11.65
CA LEU A 31 11.44 3.52 -11.52
C LEU A 31 11.00 3.33 -10.06
N ILE A 32 11.83 2.68 -9.23
CA ILE A 32 11.55 2.51 -7.81
C ILE A 32 11.52 3.88 -7.09
N ILE A 33 12.49 4.75 -7.34
CA ILE A 33 12.54 6.10 -6.74
C ILE A 33 11.30 6.91 -7.15
N GLN A 34 10.93 6.87 -8.43
CA GLN A 34 9.72 7.53 -8.92
C GLN A 34 8.45 6.98 -8.25
N PHE A 35 8.37 5.67 -8.05
CA PHE A 35 7.25 5.04 -7.33
C PHE A 35 7.20 5.48 -5.87
N ILE A 36 8.33 5.60 -5.18
CA ILE A 36 8.40 6.04 -3.79
C ILE A 36 7.79 7.43 -3.64
N ASP A 37 8.18 8.39 -4.48
CA ASP A 37 7.66 9.76 -4.47
C ASP A 37 6.14 9.77 -4.77
N GLN A 38 5.72 8.96 -5.73
CA GLN A 38 4.33 8.83 -6.13
C GLN A 38 3.47 8.26 -4.98
N ALA A 39 3.92 7.18 -4.34
CA ALA A 39 3.22 6.54 -3.24
C ALA A 39 3.05 7.48 -2.05
N GLN A 40 4.12 8.21 -1.66
CA GLN A 40 4.06 9.21 -0.60
C GLN A 40 3.04 10.32 -0.90
N THR A 41 3.05 10.82 -2.14
CA THR A 41 2.08 11.84 -2.60
C THR A 41 0.65 11.30 -2.52
N THR A 42 0.42 10.09 -3.02
CA THR A 42 -0.91 9.46 -3.02
C THR A 42 -1.40 9.19 -1.61
N PHE A 43 -0.57 8.69 -0.70
CA PHE A 43 -0.97 8.49 0.71
C PHE A 43 -1.33 9.81 1.40
N ALA A 44 -0.61 10.89 1.13
CA ALA A 44 -0.94 12.20 1.65
C ALA A 44 -2.29 12.72 1.10
N GLN A 45 -2.57 12.49 -0.18
CA GLN A 45 -3.87 12.83 -0.79
C GLN A 45 -5.02 12.01 -0.19
N MET A 46 -4.83 10.71 0.00
CA MET A 46 -5.83 9.85 0.66
C MET A 46 -6.11 10.32 2.08
N GLN A 47 -5.06 10.64 2.85
CA GLN A 47 -5.21 11.15 4.22
C GLN A 47 -5.99 12.47 4.24
N ARG A 48 -5.67 13.41 3.35
CA ARG A 48 -6.42 14.68 3.21
C ARG A 48 -7.89 14.45 2.87
N GLN A 49 -8.20 13.47 2.03
CA GLN A 49 -9.59 13.10 1.74
C GLN A 49 -10.30 12.56 2.98
N LEU A 50 -9.67 11.68 3.76
CA LEU A 50 -10.24 11.14 5.00
C LEU A 50 -10.47 12.23 6.06
N ASP A 51 -9.54 13.16 6.21
CA ASP A 51 -9.66 14.26 7.17
C ASP A 51 -10.65 15.35 6.71
N GLY A 52 -10.75 15.59 5.39
CA GLY A 52 -11.54 16.66 4.78
C GLY A 52 -12.88 16.20 4.19
N GLU A 53 -12.98 16.28 2.86
CA GLU A 53 -14.21 16.08 2.06
C GLU A 53 -14.82 14.68 2.17
N LYS A 54 -14.01 13.67 2.50
CA LYS A 54 -14.41 12.27 2.62
C LYS A 54 -15.05 11.72 1.34
N ASN A 55 -14.49 12.11 0.18
CA ASN A 55 -14.99 11.69 -1.12
C ASN A 55 -14.54 10.26 -1.44
N LEU A 56 -15.48 9.30 -1.36
CA LEU A 56 -15.23 7.89 -1.65
C LEU A 56 -14.78 7.64 -3.09
N THR A 57 -15.29 8.42 -4.06
CA THR A 57 -14.87 8.29 -5.47
C THR A 57 -13.41 8.69 -5.66
N GLU A 58 -12.96 9.74 -4.96
CA GLU A 58 -11.56 10.15 -5.02
C GLU A 58 -10.64 9.13 -4.35
N LEU A 59 -11.07 8.55 -3.22
CA LEU A 59 -10.34 7.45 -2.57
C LEU A 59 -10.25 6.20 -3.47
N ASP A 60 -11.31 5.87 -4.22
CA ASP A 60 -11.26 4.82 -5.26
C ASP A 60 -10.21 5.16 -6.33
N ASN A 61 -10.27 6.35 -6.91
CA ASN A 61 -9.35 6.77 -7.97
C ASN A 61 -7.88 6.72 -7.50
N LEU A 62 -7.59 7.20 -6.30
CA LEU A 62 -6.25 7.15 -5.71
C LEU A 62 -5.80 5.70 -5.48
N GLY A 63 -6.70 4.83 -5.00
CA GLY A 63 -6.43 3.40 -4.84
C GLY A 63 -6.18 2.70 -6.18
N HIS A 64 -6.95 3.03 -7.21
CA HIS A 64 -6.78 2.50 -8.56
C HIS A 64 -5.41 2.83 -9.13
N PHE A 65 -5.02 4.10 -9.03
CA PHE A 65 -3.77 4.62 -9.53
C PHE A 65 -2.58 3.90 -8.89
N LEU A 66 -2.52 3.89 -7.56
CA LEU A 66 -1.38 3.30 -6.87
C LEU A 66 -1.35 1.77 -6.96
N LYS A 67 -2.52 1.11 -7.12
CA LYS A 67 -2.58 -0.33 -7.45
C LYS A 67 -1.85 -0.62 -8.76
N GLY A 68 -2.11 0.18 -9.81
CA GLY A 68 -1.47 0.01 -11.10
C GLY A 68 0.05 0.16 -11.01
N SER A 69 0.51 1.24 -10.38
CA SER A 69 1.95 1.52 -10.25
C SER A 69 2.71 0.49 -9.42
N SER A 70 2.14 0.08 -8.27
CA SER A 70 2.78 -0.93 -7.41
C SER A 70 2.78 -2.32 -8.05
N ALA A 71 1.70 -2.71 -8.74
CA ALA A 71 1.62 -3.99 -9.43
C ALA A 71 2.63 -4.10 -10.57
N ALA A 72 2.84 -3.01 -11.33
CA ALA A 72 3.82 -2.96 -12.41
C ALA A 72 5.26 -3.22 -11.93
N LEU A 73 5.58 -2.86 -10.68
CA LEU A 73 6.90 -3.06 -10.06
C LEU A 73 6.99 -4.34 -9.21
N GLY A 74 5.98 -5.22 -9.28
CA GLY A 74 5.94 -6.45 -8.48
C GLY A 74 5.70 -6.22 -6.98
N LEU A 75 5.31 -5.02 -6.55
CA LEU A 75 5.04 -4.67 -5.13
C LEU A 75 3.63 -5.10 -4.73
N GLN A 76 3.41 -6.41 -4.82
CA GLN A 76 2.09 -7.04 -4.85
C GLN A 76 1.26 -6.90 -3.57
N ARG A 77 1.91 -6.72 -2.41
CA ARG A 77 1.19 -6.47 -1.15
C ARG A 77 0.59 -5.06 -1.11
N ILE A 78 1.35 -4.05 -1.56
CA ILE A 78 0.83 -2.69 -1.73
C ILE A 78 -0.33 -2.69 -2.73
N ALA A 79 -0.15 -3.36 -3.88
CA ALA A 79 -1.19 -3.49 -4.89
C ALA A 79 -2.47 -4.14 -4.34
N TRP A 80 -2.33 -5.20 -3.54
CA TRP A 80 -3.47 -5.86 -2.90
C TRP A 80 -4.21 -4.91 -1.95
N VAL A 81 -3.53 -4.14 -1.09
CA VAL A 81 -4.19 -3.20 -0.19
C VAL A 81 -4.85 -2.06 -0.96
N CYS A 82 -4.22 -1.54 -2.01
CA CYS A 82 -4.80 -0.52 -2.88
C CYS A 82 -6.06 -1.01 -3.60
N GLU A 83 -6.12 -2.30 -3.97
CA GLU A 83 -7.35 -2.91 -4.48
C GLU A 83 -8.48 -2.92 -3.45
N ARG A 84 -8.16 -3.19 -2.17
CA ARG A 84 -9.16 -3.11 -1.10
C ARG A 84 -9.67 -1.68 -0.93
N ILE A 85 -8.78 -0.68 -0.92
CA ILE A 85 -9.17 0.74 -0.86
C ILE A 85 -10.12 1.10 -2.01
N GLN A 86 -9.78 0.68 -3.23
CA GLN A 86 -10.64 0.87 -4.40
C GLN A 86 -12.03 0.23 -4.22
N ASN A 87 -12.09 -1.03 -3.78
CA ASN A 87 -13.36 -1.73 -3.62
C ASN A 87 -14.19 -1.20 -2.44
N LEU A 88 -13.55 -0.74 -1.37
CA LEU A 88 -14.21 -0.04 -0.26
C LEU A 88 -14.77 1.31 -0.71
N GLY A 89 -14.02 2.09 -1.50
CA GLY A 89 -14.49 3.35 -2.10
C GLY A 89 -15.71 3.14 -3.01
N ARG A 90 -15.77 1.99 -3.69
CA ARG A 90 -16.92 1.57 -4.51
C ARG A 90 -18.06 0.89 -3.74
N LYS A 91 -17.93 0.74 -2.41
CA LYS A 91 -18.88 0.00 -1.56
C LYS A 91 -19.10 -1.46 -1.99
N MET A 92 -18.11 -2.07 -2.63
CA MET A 92 -18.16 -3.48 -3.05
C MET A 92 -17.59 -4.42 -1.99
N GLU A 93 -16.77 -3.90 -1.07
CA GLU A 93 -16.25 -4.60 0.10
C GLU A 93 -16.71 -3.89 1.38
N HIS A 94 -16.89 -4.67 2.45
CA HIS A 94 -17.43 -4.19 3.73
C HIS A 94 -16.56 -4.63 4.91
N PHE A 95 -15.33 -5.07 4.62
CA PHE A 95 -14.41 -5.62 5.60
C PHE A 95 -12.97 -5.35 5.19
N PHE A 96 -12.11 -5.04 6.17
CA PHE A 96 -10.67 -4.99 6.02
C PHE A 96 -10.01 -5.70 7.20
N PRO A 97 -9.13 -6.69 6.97
CA PRO A 97 -8.49 -7.47 8.04
C PRO A 97 -7.68 -6.59 9.00
N ASN A 98 -7.42 -7.09 10.20
CA ASN A 98 -6.57 -6.37 11.14
C ASN A 98 -5.09 -6.50 10.75
N LYS A 99 -4.29 -5.52 11.15
CA LYS A 99 -2.85 -5.46 10.86
C LYS A 99 -2.13 -6.75 11.27
N THR A 100 -2.40 -7.29 12.46
CA THR A 100 -1.82 -8.54 12.95
C THR A 100 -2.12 -9.73 12.03
N GLU A 101 -3.34 -9.81 11.49
CA GLU A 101 -3.71 -10.88 10.55
C GLU A 101 -2.90 -10.78 9.26
N LEU A 102 -2.77 -9.56 8.70
CA LEU A 102 -2.02 -9.31 7.47
C LEU A 102 -0.51 -9.50 7.66
N VAL A 103 0.05 -9.06 8.78
CA VAL A 103 1.47 -9.23 9.11
C VAL A 103 1.81 -10.72 9.27
N ASN A 104 0.92 -11.52 9.88
CA ASN A 104 1.15 -12.96 10.06
C ASN A 104 1.20 -13.74 8.74
N THR A 105 0.70 -13.16 7.63
CA THR A 105 0.78 -13.78 6.30
C THR A 105 2.16 -13.65 5.63
N LEU A 106 3.06 -12.80 6.16
CA LEU A 106 4.39 -12.63 5.59
C LEU A 106 5.13 -13.97 5.54
N SER A 107 5.76 -14.25 4.40
CA SER A 107 6.63 -15.40 4.20
C SER A 107 7.82 -15.34 5.18
N ASP A 108 8.55 -14.23 5.14
CA ASP A 108 9.63 -13.90 6.06
C ASP A 108 9.16 -12.93 7.15
N LYS A 109 8.88 -13.48 8.35
CA LYS A 109 8.53 -12.66 9.53
C LYS A 109 9.75 -11.95 10.14
N SER A 110 10.97 -12.24 9.71
CA SER A 110 12.14 -11.57 10.27
C SER A 110 12.21 -10.09 9.87
N ILE A 111 11.57 -9.72 8.75
CA ILE A 111 11.54 -8.32 8.28
C ILE A 111 10.87 -7.36 9.27
N ILE A 112 9.95 -7.86 10.09
CA ILE A 112 9.28 -7.05 11.12
C ILE A 112 10.03 -7.02 12.45
N ASN A 113 11.15 -7.74 12.57
CA ASN A 113 11.94 -7.70 13.80
C ASN A 113 12.66 -6.35 13.91
N GLY A 114 12.39 -5.61 14.98
CA GLY A 114 13.03 -4.32 15.24
C GLY A 114 12.37 -3.12 14.56
N ILE A 115 11.22 -3.31 13.88
CA ILE A 115 10.38 -2.19 13.43
C ILE A 115 9.16 -2.07 14.33
N ASN A 116 8.73 -0.83 14.58
CA ASN A 116 7.40 -0.58 15.12
C ASN A 116 6.40 -0.59 13.96
N ILE A 117 5.52 -1.61 13.92
CA ILE A 117 4.54 -1.78 12.84
C ILE A 117 3.43 -0.72 12.84
N ASP A 118 3.33 0.07 13.91
CA ASP A 118 2.38 1.16 14.09
C ASP A 118 3.04 2.55 14.01
N GLU A 119 4.33 2.63 13.62
CA GLU A 119 5.08 3.90 13.58
C GLU A 119 4.46 4.95 12.66
N ASP A 120 3.91 4.50 11.52
CA ASP A 120 3.37 5.38 10.46
C ASP A 120 1.83 5.44 10.50
N ASP A 121 1.20 4.99 11.59
CA ASP A 121 -0.24 5.02 11.73
C ASP A 121 -0.76 6.43 12.00
N GLU A 122 -1.81 6.81 11.29
CA GLU A 122 -2.61 7.98 11.64
C GLU A 122 -3.82 7.56 12.47
N GLU A 123 -4.22 8.41 13.40
CA GLU A 123 -5.42 8.21 14.20
C GLU A 123 -6.68 8.26 13.32
N ILE A 124 -7.56 7.26 13.45
CA ILE A 124 -8.83 7.22 12.75
C ILE A 124 -9.84 8.12 13.47
N LYS A 125 -10.01 9.36 12.96
CA LYS A 125 -10.88 10.40 13.56
C LYS A 125 -12.35 10.29 13.15
N ILE A 126 -12.66 9.43 12.18
CA ILE A 126 -14.02 9.25 11.66
C ILE A 126 -14.84 8.45 12.68
N GLN A 127 -16.00 8.98 13.04
CA GLN A 127 -16.94 8.34 13.96
C GLN A 127 -17.98 7.55 13.16
N VAL A 128 -18.41 6.42 13.71
CA VAL A 128 -19.55 5.68 13.15
C VAL A 128 -20.79 6.55 13.31
N ASP A 129 -21.51 6.77 12.22
CA ASP A 129 -22.77 7.52 12.21
C ASP A 129 -23.83 6.67 11.50
N ASP A 130 -24.86 6.26 12.25
CA ASP A 130 -25.98 5.46 11.73
C ASP A 130 -26.75 6.18 10.61
N LYS A 131 -26.58 7.50 10.45
CA LYS A 131 -27.18 8.30 9.38
C LYS A 131 -26.27 8.50 8.17
N ASP A 132 -24.96 8.29 8.33
CA ASP A 132 -24.00 8.35 7.23
C ASP A 132 -23.50 6.94 6.92
N GLU A 133 -24.13 6.31 5.93
CA GLU A 133 -23.73 5.00 5.42
C GLU A 133 -22.27 4.98 4.95
N ASN A 134 -21.67 6.13 4.62
CA ASN A 134 -20.27 6.20 4.17
C ASN A 134 -19.27 6.05 5.33
N SER A 135 -19.68 6.34 6.57
CA SER A 135 -18.80 6.36 7.75
C SER A 135 -18.03 5.04 7.93
N ILE A 136 -18.71 3.90 7.74
CA ILE A 136 -18.09 2.57 7.84
C ILE A 136 -17.02 2.38 6.77
N TYR A 137 -17.30 2.75 5.51
CA TYR A 137 -16.32 2.60 4.42
C TYR A 137 -15.11 3.51 4.63
N LEU A 138 -15.32 4.74 5.10
CA LEU A 138 -14.25 5.68 5.41
C LEU A 138 -13.34 5.15 6.54
N ILE A 139 -13.92 4.56 7.60
CA ILE A 139 -13.17 3.92 8.68
C ILE A 139 -12.34 2.74 8.15
N LEU A 140 -12.93 1.89 7.30
CA LEU A 140 -12.22 0.77 6.70
C LEU A 140 -11.11 1.23 5.75
N ILE A 141 -11.32 2.29 4.98
CA ILE A 141 -10.28 2.89 4.13
C ILE A 141 -9.16 3.49 4.98
N ALA A 142 -9.46 4.13 6.11
CA ALA A 142 -8.45 4.63 7.03
C ALA A 142 -7.59 3.48 7.61
N LYS A 143 -8.22 2.36 8.01
CA LYS A 143 -7.47 1.14 8.39
C LYS A 143 -6.59 0.63 7.25
N ALA A 144 -7.12 0.60 6.03
CA ALA A 144 -6.38 0.15 4.86
C ALA A 144 -5.22 1.09 4.51
N LEU A 145 -5.37 2.40 4.69
CA LEU A 145 -4.29 3.38 4.48
C LEU A 145 -3.14 3.19 5.47
N ASN A 146 -3.44 2.96 6.76
CA ASN A 146 -2.41 2.60 7.74
C ASN A 146 -1.67 1.31 7.34
N GLN A 147 -2.39 0.30 6.86
CA GLN A 147 -1.75 -0.90 6.32
C GLN A 147 -0.88 -0.59 5.10
N SER A 148 -1.35 0.23 4.15
CA SER A 148 -0.57 0.63 2.96
C SER A 148 0.77 1.27 3.32
N ARG A 149 0.80 2.11 4.36
CA ARG A 149 2.05 2.74 4.84
C ARG A 149 3.03 1.70 5.39
N LEU A 150 2.54 0.72 6.16
CA LEU A 150 3.37 -0.39 6.61
C LEU A 150 3.90 -1.21 5.42
N GLU A 151 3.04 -1.63 4.49
CA GLU A 151 3.48 -2.40 3.32
C GLU A 151 4.47 -1.62 2.45
N PHE A 152 4.30 -0.31 2.34
CA PHE A 152 5.25 0.59 1.68
C PHE A 152 6.61 0.60 2.36
N LYS A 153 6.66 0.70 3.69
CA LYS A 153 7.89 0.64 4.47
C LYS A 153 8.59 -0.72 4.32
N LEU A 154 7.84 -1.82 4.37
CA LEU A 154 8.37 -3.16 4.18
C LEU A 154 8.96 -3.33 2.77
N ALA A 155 8.28 -2.83 1.74
CA ALA A 155 8.79 -2.81 0.37
C ALA A 155 10.09 -2.00 0.26
N ARG A 156 10.16 -0.81 0.86
CA ARG A 156 11.39 0.01 0.88
C ARG A 156 12.55 -0.71 1.57
N ILE A 157 12.30 -1.43 2.66
CA ILE A 157 13.33 -2.23 3.35
C ILE A 157 13.86 -3.33 2.41
N GLU A 158 12.98 -4.11 1.77
CA GLU A 158 13.41 -5.17 0.84
C GLU A 158 14.17 -4.62 -0.38
N LEU A 159 13.65 -3.55 -0.98
CA LEU A 159 14.29 -2.89 -2.12
C LEU A 159 15.65 -2.29 -1.72
N SER A 160 15.74 -1.68 -0.53
CA SER A 160 17.01 -1.13 -0.02
C SER A 160 18.08 -2.21 0.17
N LYS A 161 17.67 -3.41 0.63
CA LYS A 161 18.58 -4.57 0.72
C LYS A 161 19.07 -4.99 -0.66
N TYR A 162 18.17 -5.05 -1.65
CA TYR A 162 18.51 -5.46 -3.02
C TYR A 162 19.45 -4.46 -3.71
N TYR A 163 19.10 -3.17 -3.71
CA TYR A 163 19.89 -2.11 -4.35
C TYR A 163 21.10 -1.66 -3.51
N ASN A 164 21.32 -2.26 -2.33
CA ASN A 164 22.39 -1.94 -1.40
C ASN A 164 22.51 -0.43 -1.10
N THR A 165 21.37 0.24 -0.94
CA THR A 165 21.27 1.68 -0.65
C THR A 165 19.95 1.98 0.03
N ASN A 166 19.86 3.09 0.77
CA ASN A 166 18.60 3.48 1.41
C ASN A 166 17.69 4.16 0.37
N LEU A 167 16.58 3.49 0.04
CA LEU A 167 15.53 3.96 -0.88
C LEU A 167 14.33 4.45 -0.09
#